data_AF-U4KSX2-F1
#
_entry.id   AF-U4KSX2-F1
#
_cell.length_a   1.000
_cell.length_b   1.000
_cell.length_c   1.000
_cell.angle_alpha   90.00
_cell.angle_beta   90.00
_cell.angle_gamma   90.00
#
_symmetry.space_group_name_H-M   'P 1'
#
loop_
_entity.id
_entity.type
_entity.pdbx_description
1 polymer ?
#
loop_
_entity_poly.entity_id
_entity_poly.type
_entity_poly.pdbx_seq_one_letter_code
_entity_poly.pdbx_strand_id
1 'polypeptide(L)'
;MENKQVIIYICNHGYAYEAMQEAKKAGARGGTILHGRSSISTEKSKFFGITIHPEKELLLIVCLESQKDALMQAMTSQYGVTTEARGLCFSMKVEDTIGFSFEPIE
;
A
#
# COMPACT_ATOMS: atom_id res chain seq x y z
N MET A 1 8.83 24.25 -1.05
CA MET A 1 7.79 23.20 -1.04
C MET A 1 8.39 22.01 -0.33
N GLU A 2 7.69 21.45 0.65
CA GLU A 2 8.15 20.23 1.30
C GLU A 2 8.11 19.07 0.28
N ASN A 3 9.18 18.27 0.25
CA ASN A 3 9.29 17.15 -0.67
C ASN A 3 8.19 16.13 -0.39
N LYS A 4 7.68 15.50 -1.45
CA LYS A 4 6.63 14.49 -1.35
C LYS A 4 7.16 13.13 -1.77
N GLN A 5 6.55 12.09 -1.21
CA GLN A 5 6.83 10.70 -1.52
C GLN A 5 5.51 10.01 -1.82
N VAL A 6 5.57 9.02 -2.71
CA VAL A 6 4.49 8.03 -2.84
C VAL A 6 4.98 6.73 -2.22
N ILE A 7 4.22 6.25 -1.25
CA ILE A 7 4.39 4.92 -0.66
C ILE A 7 3.58 3.94 -1.50
N ILE A 8 4.21 2.83 -1.85
CA ILE A 8 3.63 1.73 -2.60
C ILE A 8 3.70 0.52 -1.68
N TYR A 9 2.53 0.07 -1.25
CA TYR A 9 2.36 -1.12 -0.41
C TYR A 9 1.64 -2.21 -1.22
N ILE A 10 2.26 -3.38 -1.33
CA ILE A 10 1.73 -4.53 -2.07
C ILE A 10 1.43 -5.63 -1.08
N CYS A 11 0.22 -6.17 -1.09
CA CYS A 11 -0.21 -7.22 -0.16
C CYS A 11 -1.11 -8.27 -0.84
N ASN A 12 -1.38 -9.36 -0.14
CA ASN A 12 -2.46 -10.27 -0.47
C ASN A 12 -3.80 -9.54 -0.45
N HIS A 13 -4.73 -9.95 -1.32
CA HIS A 13 -6.07 -9.38 -1.36
C HIS A 13 -6.77 -9.43 0.01
N GLY A 14 -7.48 -8.36 0.36
CA GLY A 14 -8.23 -8.23 1.61
C GLY A 14 -7.44 -7.65 2.78
N TYR A 15 -6.27 -7.06 2.52
CA TYR A 15 -5.42 -6.45 3.56
C TYR A 15 -5.09 -4.98 3.31
N ALA A 16 -5.32 -4.46 2.10
CA ALA A 16 -4.93 -3.10 1.77
C ALA A 16 -5.74 -2.06 2.56
N TYR A 17 -7.02 -2.33 2.81
CA TYR A 17 -7.88 -1.39 3.55
C TYR A 17 -7.47 -1.30 5.02
N GLU A 18 -7.15 -2.43 5.65
CA GLU A 18 -6.71 -2.55 7.04
C GLU A 18 -5.34 -1.88 7.22
N ALA A 19 -4.39 -2.14 6.32
CA ALA A 19 -3.12 -1.43 6.30
C ALA A 19 -3.32 0.09 6.17
N MET A 20 -4.25 0.54 5.31
CA MET A 20 -4.60 1.95 5.21
C MET A 20 -5.17 2.52 6.51
N GLN A 21 -5.92 1.75 7.31
CA GLN A 21 -6.39 2.23 8.62
C GLN A 21 -5.23 2.47 9.59
N GLU A 22 -4.20 1.62 9.59
CA GLU A 22 -3.00 1.85 10.40
C GLU A 22 -2.24 3.09 9.92
N ALA A 23 -2.12 3.28 8.61
CA ALA A 23 -1.54 4.50 8.06
C ALA A 23 -2.35 5.76 8.45
N LYS A 24 -3.69 5.70 8.47
CA LYS A 24 -4.55 6.81 8.92
C LYS A 24 -4.30 7.17 10.38
N LYS A 25 -4.15 6.18 11.26
CA LYS A 25 -3.80 6.41 12.68
C LYS A 25 -2.46 7.13 12.83
N ALA A 26 -1.53 6.88 11.89
CA ALA A 26 -0.23 7.55 11.83
C ALA A 26 -0.23 8.89 11.06
N GLY A 27 -1.40 9.39 10.65
CA GLY A 27 -1.56 10.71 10.03
C GLY A 27 -1.67 10.72 8.50
N ALA A 28 -1.81 9.57 7.85
CA ALA A 28 -2.12 9.53 6.42
C ALA A 28 -3.56 10.00 6.18
N ARG A 29 -3.77 10.84 5.16
CA ARG A 29 -5.10 11.32 4.79
C ARG A 29 -5.94 10.24 4.08
N GLY A 30 -5.29 9.42 3.27
CA GLY A 30 -5.94 8.45 2.41
C GLY A 30 -4.96 7.80 1.46
N GLY A 31 -5.48 6.96 0.57
CA GLY A 31 -4.73 6.30 -0.47
C GLY A 31 -5.68 5.73 -1.53
N THR A 32 -5.10 5.22 -2.60
CA THR A 32 -5.82 4.51 -3.67
C THR A 32 -5.45 3.04 -3.62
N ILE A 33 -6.46 2.16 -3.69
CA ILE A 33 -6.26 0.71 -3.75
C ILE A 33 -6.48 0.25 -5.19
N LEU A 34 -5.52 -0.47 -5.75
CA LEU A 34 -5.60 -1.11 -7.06
C LEU A 34 -5.59 -2.63 -6.88
N HIS A 35 -6.53 -3.32 -7.52
CA HIS A 35 -6.52 -4.78 -7.57
C HIS A 35 -5.54 -5.26 -8.64
N GLY A 36 -4.76 -6.28 -8.30
CA GLY A 36 -3.73 -6.85 -9.16
C GLY A 36 -3.61 -8.36 -9.00
N ARG A 37 -2.66 -8.92 -9.74
CA ARG A 37 -2.33 -10.34 -9.67
C ARG A 37 -0.82 -10.51 -9.61
N SER A 38 -0.38 -11.49 -8.85
CA SER A 38 1.03 -11.85 -8.77
C SER A 38 1.50 -12.57 -10.03
N SER A 39 2.70 -12.24 -10.49
CA SER A 39 3.38 -12.93 -11.59
C SER A 39 4.14 -14.18 -11.12
N ILE A 40 4.30 -14.36 -9.80
CA ILE A 40 5.04 -15.47 -9.21
C ILE A 40 4.32 -16.78 -9.53
N SER A 41 5.00 -17.65 -10.26
CA SER A 41 4.44 -18.91 -10.77
C SER A 41 4.16 -19.93 -9.67
N THR A 42 4.89 -19.90 -8.55
CA THR A 42 4.72 -20.82 -7.42
C THR A 42 3.48 -20.54 -6.59
N GLU A 43 2.92 -19.33 -6.65
CA GLU A 43 1.65 -19.02 -6.01
C GLU A 43 0.43 -19.47 -6.86
N LYS A 44 0.64 -19.94 -8.11
CA LYS A 44 -0.44 -20.49 -8.95
C LYS A 44 -0.85 -21.86 -8.42
N SER A 45 -1.84 -21.90 -7.54
CA SER A 45 -2.45 -23.16 -7.12
C SER A 45 -3.40 -23.68 -8.20
N LYS A 46 -3.39 -24.99 -8.40
CA LYS A 46 -4.41 -25.68 -9.21
C LYS A 46 -5.45 -26.24 -8.27
N PHE A 47 -6.69 -25.77 -8.38
CA PHE A 47 -7.83 -26.31 -7.65
C PHE A 47 -8.84 -26.84 -8.67
N PHE A 48 -9.12 -28.15 -8.64
CA PHE A 48 -10.01 -28.82 -9.59
C PHE A 48 -9.71 -28.53 -11.08
N GLY A 49 -8.43 -28.43 -11.44
CA GLY A 49 -8.00 -28.15 -12.83
C GLY A 49 -8.08 -26.68 -13.25
N ILE A 50 -8.60 -25.79 -12.39
CA ILE A 50 -8.62 -24.34 -12.60
C ILE A 50 -7.32 -23.74 -12.03
N THR A 51 -6.68 -22.87 -12.80
CA THR A 51 -5.51 -22.11 -12.32
C THR A 51 -6.01 -20.91 -11.53
N ILE A 52 -5.79 -20.91 -10.22
CA ILE A 52 -6.09 -19.75 -9.36
C ILE A 52 -4.89 -18.83 -9.41
N HIS A 53 -5.12 -17.60 -9.85
CA HIS A 53 -4.10 -16.57 -9.79
C HIS A 53 -4.09 -15.94 -8.40
N PRO A 54 -2.91 -15.65 -7.83
CA PRO A 54 -2.83 -15.02 -6.52
C PRO A 54 -3.26 -13.57 -6.66
N GLU A 55 -4.40 -13.23 -6.06
CA GLU A 55 -4.91 -11.86 -6.04
C GLU A 55 -4.10 -11.02 -5.06
N LYS A 56 -3.71 -9.82 -5.52
CA LYS A 56 -2.93 -8.87 -4.77
C LYS A 56 -3.64 -7.53 -4.77
N GLU A 57 -3.33 -6.70 -3.79
CA GLU A 57 -3.73 -5.31 -3.74
C GLU A 57 -2.51 -4.41 -3.63
N LEU A 58 -2.56 -3.29 -4.35
CA LEU A 58 -1.57 -2.24 -4.28
C LEU A 58 -2.22 -1.01 -3.65
N LEU A 59 -1.74 -0.60 -2.49
CA LEU A 59 -2.11 0.64 -1.83
C LEU A 59 -1.08 1.72 -2.15
N LEU A 60 -1.55 2.82 -2.73
CA LEU A 60 -0.76 4.00 -3.08
C LEU A 60 -1.12 5.15 -2.13
N ILE A 61 -0.14 5.67 -1.39
CA ILE A 61 -0.31 6.79 -0.46
C ILE A 61 0.68 7.89 -0.83
N VAL A 62 0.19 9.08 -1.17
CA VAL A 62 1.04 10.26 -1.32
C VAL A 62 1.13 10.98 0.04
N CYS A 63 2.34 11.23 0.51
CA CYS A 63 2.61 11.87 1.79
C CYS A 63 3.76 12.87 1.71
N LEU A 64 3.91 13.67 2.77
CA LEU A 64 5.12 14.47 2.97
C LEU A 64 6.31 13.54 3.24
N GLU A 65 7.50 13.93 2.77
CA GLU A 65 8.73 13.15 3.00
C GLU A 65 9.00 12.94 4.50
N SER A 66 8.64 13.91 5.33
CA SER A 66 8.71 13.85 6.80
C SER A 66 7.82 12.77 7.43
N GLN A 67 6.71 12.39 6.77
CA GLN A 67 5.76 11.38 7.27
C GLN A 67 6.09 9.96 6.79
N LYS A 68 6.83 9.83 5.70
CA LYS A 68 7.04 8.56 4.97
C LYS A 68 7.41 7.40 5.90
N ASP A 69 8.45 7.55 6.72
CA ASP A 69 8.95 6.43 7.54
C ASP A 69 7.95 5.99 8.61
N ALA A 70 7.25 6.95 9.25
CA ALA A 70 6.22 6.65 10.23
C ALA A 70 5.04 5.87 9.60
N LEU A 71 4.61 6.28 8.40
CA LEU A 71 3.53 5.60 7.68
C LEU A 71 3.92 4.19 7.23
N MET A 72 5.14 4.03 6.69
CA MET A 72 5.65 2.72 6.28
C MET A 72 5.73 1.75 7.47
N GLN A 73 6.22 2.24 8.62
CA GLN A 73 6.29 1.43 9.85
C GLN A 73 4.90 1.06 10.36
N ALA A 74 3.98 2.02 10.44
CA ALA A 74 2.62 1.77 10.93
C ALA A 74 1.91 0.63 10.17
N MET A 75 2.00 0.61 8.84
CA MET A 75 1.41 -0.47 8.03
C MET A 75 2.13 -1.80 8.24
N THR A 76 3.46 -1.79 8.19
CA THR A 76 4.26 -3.02 8.17
C THR A 76 4.41 -3.69 9.52
N SER A 77 4.19 -2.99 10.63
CA SER A 77 4.19 -3.58 11.98
C SER A 77 3.12 -4.65 12.16
N GLN A 78 1.93 -4.48 11.56
CA GLN A 78 0.82 -5.45 11.67
C GLN A 78 0.56 -6.21 10.36
N TYR A 79 0.96 -5.65 9.22
CA TYR A 79 0.69 -6.20 7.90
C TYR A 79 1.98 -6.33 7.07
N GLY A 80 3.11 -6.66 7.71
CA GLY A 80 4.40 -6.85 7.04
C GLY A 80 4.56 -8.18 6.31
N VAL A 81 5.75 -8.42 5.78
CA VAL A 81 6.09 -9.59 4.94
C VAL A 81 5.94 -10.95 5.63
N THR A 82 6.05 -10.98 6.96
CA THR A 82 5.92 -12.20 7.79
C THR A 82 4.48 -12.51 8.21
N THR A 83 3.54 -11.63 7.88
CA THR A 83 2.12 -11.75 8.24
C THR A 83 1.33 -12.40 7.10
N GLU A 84 0.05 -12.69 7.32
CA GLU A 84 -0.84 -13.19 6.27
C GLU A 84 -1.03 -12.20 5.11
N ALA A 85 -0.85 -10.90 5.37
CA ALA A 85 -0.86 -9.86 4.33
C ALA A 85 0.31 -9.99 3.35
N ARG A 86 1.43 -10.60 3.77
CA ARG A 86 2.69 -10.66 3.00
C ARG A 86 3.11 -9.29 2.44
N GLY A 87 2.90 -8.25 3.25
CA GLY A 87 3.05 -6.87 2.80
C GLY A 87 4.48 -6.48 2.48
N LEU A 88 4.70 -6.01 1.25
CA LEU A 88 5.92 -5.37 0.79
C LEU A 88 5.67 -3.86 0.70
N CYS A 89 6.56 -3.05 1.28
CA CYS A 89 6.39 -1.61 1.34
C CYS A 89 7.66 -0.89 0.87
N PHE A 90 7.53 0.03 -0.08
CA PHE A 90 8.61 0.87 -0.55
C PHE A 90 8.07 2.24 -0.96
N SER A 91 8.96 3.19 -1.26
CA SER A 91 8.56 4.54 -1.65
C SER A 91 9.44 5.11 -2.75
N MET A 92 8.93 6.16 -3.40
CA MET A 92 9.65 6.93 -4.41
C MET A 92 9.30 8.42 -4.34
N LYS A 93 10.27 9.27 -4.69
CA LYS A 93 10.09 10.73 -4.74
C LYS A 93 9.01 11.10 -5.75
N VAL A 94 8.14 12.03 -5.35
CA VAL A 94 7.16 12.65 -6.25
C VAL A 94 7.69 14.01 -6.66
N GLU A 95 7.92 14.20 -7.95
CA GLU A 95 8.49 15.43 -8.52
C GLU A 95 7.48 16.59 -8.46
N ASP A 96 6.23 16.34 -8.87
CA ASP A 96 5.17 17.35 -8.86
C ASP A 96 3.79 16.73 -8.60
N THR A 97 2.83 17.55 -8.15
CA THR A 97 1.46 17.14 -7.82
C THR A 97 0.45 18.24 -8.17
N ILE A 98 -0.65 17.87 -8.83
CA ILE A 98 -1.81 18.75 -9.06
C ILE A 98 -3.07 18.14 -8.43
N GLY A 99 -4.02 18.98 -8.01
CA GLY A 99 -5.27 18.52 -7.37
C GLY A 99 -5.08 17.85 -6.01
N PHE A 100 -3.97 18.11 -5.33
CA PHE A 100 -3.59 17.48 -4.06
C PHE A 100 -3.44 18.54 -2.96
N SER A 101 -4.13 18.34 -1.83
CA SER A 101 -3.97 19.17 -0.63
C SER A 101 -3.86 18.28 0.61
N PHE A 102 -3.00 18.69 1.55
CA PHE A 102 -2.94 18.11 2.90
C PHE A 102 -3.89 18.82 3.87
N GLU A 103 -4.43 19.97 3.48
CA GLU A 103 -5.47 20.65 4.24
C GLU A 103 -6.82 19.94 4.03
N PRO A 104 -7.70 19.94 5.05
CA PRO A 104 -9.07 19.47 4.90
C PRO A 104 -9.76 20.19 3.73
N ILE A 105 -10.57 19.47 2.96
CA ILE A 105 -11.47 20.10 1.99
C ILE A 105 -12.70 20.48 2.82
N GLU A 106 -12.97 21.79 2.93
CA GLU A 106 -14.22 22.31 3.52
C GLU A 106 -15.46 21.88 2.71
#